data_AF-A0A0F8WTL4-F1
#
_entry.id   AF-A0A0F8WTL4-F1
#
_cell.length_a   1.000
_cell.length_b   1.000
_cell.length_c   1.000
_cell.angle_alpha   90.00
_cell.angle_beta   90.00
_cell.angle_gamma   90.00
#
_symmetry.space_group_name_H-M   'P 1'
#
loop_
_entity.id
_entity.type
_entity.pdbx_description
1 polymer ?
#
loop_
_entity_poly.entity_id
_entity_poly.type
_entity_poly.pdbx_seq_one_letter_code
_entity_poly.pdbx_strand_id
1 'polypeptide(L)'
;MEYPSDTRPDDDTVDVEALEPLRQTALEGPSFDGVAALGAMPEGAFQEKLAQLVSGRDRVELIKTTLMKEDVHFGTIPGTQKPTLLQPGAQLLGMVFGLRATFVQEVEYGDGVTAPDIRCRSLCELHLGDTSGPIVGTGNGAANTWEAKHRWRRGDRACPSCGVEGAIIRSKYGNKGWHCYDKKGGCGADFVKSDPQIMDQHVGDVENANPHDLENTVIKVAEKRAFVGAMLRTTASSGTFT
;
A
#
# COMPACT_ATOMS: atom_id res chain seq x y z
N MET A 1 -2.53 -61.31 -20.15
CA MET A 1 -2.60 -59.89 -20.55
C MET A 1 -1.71 -59.17 -19.56
N GLU A 2 -0.41 -59.22 -19.83
CA GLU A 2 0.66 -58.79 -18.92
C GLU A 2 1.12 -57.39 -19.36
N TYR A 3 1.14 -56.45 -18.43
CA TYR A 3 1.65 -55.10 -18.64
C TYR A 3 3.18 -55.09 -18.51
N PRO A 4 3.92 -54.43 -19.41
CA PRO A 4 5.37 -54.31 -19.30
C PRO A 4 5.79 -53.30 -18.22
N SER A 5 6.94 -53.60 -17.62
CA SER A 5 7.60 -52.97 -16.47
C SER A 5 7.95 -51.50 -16.62
N ASP A 6 7.72 -50.77 -15.52
CA ASP A 6 8.11 -49.40 -15.21
C ASP A 6 9.65 -49.25 -15.15
N THR A 7 10.24 -48.51 -16.09
CA THR A 7 11.63 -48.04 -16.00
C THR A 7 11.61 -46.51 -15.94
N ARG A 8 11.83 -45.97 -14.73
CA ARG A 8 12.13 -44.55 -14.52
C ARG A 8 13.55 -44.25 -15.01
N PRO A 9 13.76 -43.20 -15.80
CA PRO A 9 15.10 -42.64 -15.99
C PRO A 9 15.50 -41.82 -14.76
N ASP A 10 16.71 -42.10 -14.28
CA ASP A 10 17.39 -41.41 -13.20
C ASP A 10 17.84 -39.99 -13.60
N ASP A 11 17.73 -39.08 -12.64
CA ASP A 11 18.66 -37.98 -12.32
C ASP A 11 19.31 -37.23 -13.51
N ASP A 12 18.54 -36.40 -14.21
CA ASP A 12 19.10 -35.31 -15.01
C ASP A 12 19.44 -34.14 -14.07
N THR A 13 20.68 -34.14 -13.61
CA THR A 13 21.33 -32.97 -13.01
C THR A 13 21.22 -31.79 -13.97
N VAL A 14 20.39 -30.80 -13.62
CA VAL A 14 20.33 -29.54 -14.37
C VAL A 14 21.64 -28.81 -14.13
N ASP A 15 22.46 -28.76 -15.17
CA ASP A 15 23.74 -28.08 -15.21
C ASP A 15 23.52 -26.58 -14.91
N VAL A 16 23.82 -26.18 -13.68
CA VAL A 16 23.59 -24.83 -13.12
C VAL A 16 24.62 -23.79 -13.61
N GLU A 17 25.41 -24.11 -14.63
CA GLU A 17 26.54 -23.29 -15.11
C GLU A 17 26.28 -22.57 -16.45
N ALA A 18 25.02 -22.50 -16.92
CA ALA A 18 24.65 -21.83 -18.18
C ALA A 18 23.76 -20.57 -18.01
N LEU A 19 23.84 -19.88 -16.87
CA LEU A 19 23.22 -18.57 -16.67
C LEU A 19 24.27 -17.55 -16.23
N GLU A 20 25.24 -17.27 -17.11
CA GLU A 20 26.04 -16.06 -16.96
C GLU A 20 25.22 -14.82 -17.36
N PRO A 21 25.28 -13.75 -16.55
CA PRO A 21 24.30 -12.69 -16.59
C PRO A 21 24.57 -11.74 -17.76
N LEU A 22 23.50 -11.30 -18.43
CA LEU A 22 23.47 -10.03 -19.16
C LEU A 22 23.59 -8.87 -18.16
N ARG A 23 24.72 -8.78 -17.46
CA ARG A 23 25.16 -7.57 -16.77
C ARG A 23 25.46 -6.57 -17.87
N GLN A 24 24.44 -5.76 -18.15
CA GLN A 24 24.57 -4.49 -18.84
C GLN A 24 25.89 -3.84 -18.44
N THR A 25 26.68 -3.48 -19.45
CA THR A 25 27.76 -2.52 -19.35
C THR A 25 27.28 -1.36 -18.51
N ALA A 26 27.73 -1.33 -17.26
CA ALA A 26 27.54 -0.18 -16.40
C ALA A 26 28.16 0.99 -17.15
N LEU A 27 27.32 1.90 -17.65
CA LEU A 27 27.76 3.24 -17.99
C LEU A 27 28.50 3.72 -16.75
N GLU A 28 29.80 3.99 -16.89
CA GLU A 28 30.65 4.53 -15.84
C GLU A 28 30.05 5.88 -15.41
N GLY A 29 29.12 5.82 -14.47
CA GLY A 29 28.59 6.99 -13.79
C GLY A 29 29.70 7.61 -12.94
N PRO A 30 29.70 8.94 -12.75
CA PRO A 30 30.70 9.58 -11.90
C PRO A 30 30.72 8.91 -10.51
N SER A 31 31.93 8.71 -9.96
CA SER A 31 32.10 8.23 -8.59
C SER A 31 31.29 9.12 -7.65
N PHE A 32 30.39 8.51 -6.88
CA PHE A 32 29.59 9.22 -5.90
C PHE A 32 30.42 9.50 -4.64
N ASP A 33 31.39 10.41 -4.74
CA ASP A 33 32.19 10.86 -3.60
C ASP A 33 31.44 11.89 -2.73
N GLY A 34 30.11 11.78 -2.67
CA GLY A 34 29.21 12.51 -1.77
C GLY A 34 29.59 13.98 -1.52
N VAL A 35 29.81 14.33 -0.25
CA VAL A 35 30.18 15.69 0.17
C VAL A 35 31.61 16.06 -0.24
N ALA A 36 32.52 15.08 -0.36
CA ALA A 36 33.89 15.33 -0.79
C ALA A 36 33.94 15.79 -2.26
N ALA A 37 33.08 15.22 -3.12
CA ALA A 37 32.90 15.68 -4.50
C ALA A 37 32.42 17.13 -4.58
N LEU A 38 31.54 17.56 -3.66
CA LEU A 38 31.10 18.95 -3.58
C LEU A 38 32.24 19.87 -3.13
N GLY A 39 33.03 19.46 -2.14
CA GLY A 39 34.16 20.25 -1.63
C GLY A 39 35.34 20.37 -2.61
N ALA A 40 35.53 19.38 -3.48
CA ALA A 40 36.56 19.41 -4.53
C ALA A 40 36.11 20.13 -5.82
N MET A 41 34.83 20.51 -5.92
CA MET A 41 34.28 21.14 -7.11
C MET A 41 34.78 22.58 -7.25
N PRO A 42 35.23 23.02 -8.44
CA PRO A 42 35.55 24.43 -8.69
C PRO A 42 34.34 25.32 -8.42
N GLU A 43 34.56 26.48 -7.81
CA GLU A 43 33.49 27.39 -7.37
C GLU A 43 32.49 27.73 -8.50
N GLY A 44 32.98 28.02 -9.71
CA GLY A 44 32.10 28.31 -10.85
C GLY A 44 31.15 27.16 -11.21
N ALA A 45 31.65 25.92 -11.21
CA ALA A 45 30.84 24.74 -11.47
C ALA A 45 29.85 24.45 -10.32
N PHE A 46 30.25 24.72 -9.08
CA PHE A 46 29.37 24.63 -7.93
C PHE A 46 28.20 25.62 -8.02
N GLN A 47 28.47 26.88 -8.37
CA GLN A 47 27.44 27.90 -8.53
C GLN A 47 26.45 27.56 -9.66
N GLU A 48 26.95 27.05 -10.79
CA GLU A 48 26.07 26.62 -11.89
C GLU A 48 25.17 25.44 -11.47
N LYS A 49 25.76 24.42 -10.82
CA LYS A 49 25.01 23.28 -10.30
C LYS A 49 23.97 23.70 -9.25
N LEU A 50 24.33 24.63 -8.37
CA LEU A 50 23.41 25.18 -7.38
C LEU A 50 22.24 25.89 -8.06
N ALA A 51 22.49 26.73 -9.06
CA ALA A 51 21.45 27.43 -9.82
C ALA A 51 20.48 26.45 -10.51
N GLN A 52 21.00 25.37 -11.10
CA GLN A 52 20.17 24.32 -11.70
C GLN A 52 19.29 23.61 -10.66
N LEU A 53 19.84 23.27 -9.48
CA LEU A 53 19.07 22.63 -8.41
C LEU A 53 17.98 23.55 -7.83
N VAL A 54 18.28 24.84 -7.66
CA VAL A 54 17.29 25.85 -7.23
C VAL A 54 16.16 25.96 -8.26
N SER A 55 16.50 26.11 -9.55
CA SER A 55 15.51 26.15 -10.64
C SER A 55 14.66 24.88 -10.70
N GLY A 56 15.27 23.70 -10.50
CA GLY A 56 14.56 22.43 -10.43
C GLY A 56 13.55 22.39 -9.29
N ARG A 57 13.96 22.80 -8.08
CA ARG A 57 13.06 22.89 -6.92
C ARG A 57 11.88 23.83 -7.19
N ASP A 58 12.16 25.02 -7.70
CA ASP A 58 11.13 26.03 -7.95
C ASP A 58 10.12 25.56 -9.01
N ARG A 59 10.57 24.77 -10.02
CA ARG A 59 9.68 24.11 -10.97
C ARG A 59 8.79 23.05 -10.34
N VAL A 60 9.28 22.28 -9.37
CA VAL A 60 8.45 21.30 -8.63
C VAL A 60 7.36 22.00 -7.83
N GLU A 61 7.67 23.11 -7.17
CA GLU A 61 6.65 23.93 -6.48
C GLU A 61 5.65 24.54 -7.47
N LEU A 62 6.10 24.96 -8.65
CA LEU A 62 5.21 25.43 -9.70
C LEU A 62 4.26 24.33 -10.20
N ILE A 63 4.76 23.10 -10.38
CA ILE A 63 3.94 21.92 -10.75
C ILE A 63 2.87 21.68 -9.69
N LYS A 64 3.23 21.69 -8.41
CA LYS A 64 2.28 21.52 -7.31
C LYS A 64 1.19 22.60 -7.35
N THR A 65 1.57 23.87 -7.45
CA THR A 65 0.61 24.99 -7.41
C THR A 65 -0.26 25.10 -8.66
N THR A 66 0.25 24.68 -9.82
CA THR A 66 -0.44 24.84 -11.11
C THR A 66 -1.28 23.61 -11.47
N LEU A 67 -0.74 22.41 -11.27
CA LEU A 67 -1.32 21.17 -11.79
C LEU A 67 -2.00 20.32 -10.71
N MET A 68 -1.63 20.49 -9.44
CA MET A 68 -2.17 19.68 -8.35
C MET A 68 -3.28 20.41 -7.60
N LYS A 69 -4.23 19.63 -7.10
CA LYS A 69 -5.37 20.06 -6.29
C LYS A 69 -5.32 19.38 -4.94
N GLU A 70 -5.49 20.16 -3.88
CA GLU A 70 -5.66 19.66 -2.51
C GLU A 70 -6.87 18.70 -2.43
N ASP A 71 -6.78 17.71 -1.57
CA ASP A 71 -7.68 16.57 -1.36
C ASP A 71 -7.91 15.63 -2.56
N VAL A 72 -7.27 15.91 -3.70
CA VAL A 72 -7.28 15.03 -4.89
C VAL A 72 -5.89 14.44 -5.13
N HIS A 73 -4.89 15.32 -5.25
CA HIS A 73 -3.52 14.94 -5.60
C HIS A 73 -2.61 14.87 -4.38
N PHE A 74 -2.88 15.68 -3.37
CA PHE A 74 -2.22 15.67 -2.07
C PHE A 74 -3.24 16.07 -0.99
N GLY A 75 -3.01 15.69 0.25
CA GLY A 75 -3.89 16.08 1.36
C GLY A 75 -3.22 15.96 2.71
N THR A 76 -3.85 16.51 3.75
CA THR A 76 -3.30 16.48 5.10
C THR A 76 -3.78 15.24 5.85
N ILE A 77 -2.86 14.39 6.31
CA ILE A 77 -3.18 13.27 7.21
C ILE A 77 -2.96 13.76 8.66
N PRO A 78 -3.86 13.45 9.61
CA PRO A 78 -3.65 13.80 11.01
C PRO A 78 -2.28 13.31 11.51
N GLY A 79 -1.49 14.24 12.07
CA GLY A 79 -0.15 13.96 12.59
C GLY A 79 1.01 14.20 11.62
N THR A 80 0.75 14.62 10.37
CA THR A 80 1.81 15.03 9.44
C THR A 80 1.89 16.55 9.30
N GLN A 81 3.12 17.11 9.28
CA GLN A 81 3.33 18.55 9.06
C GLN A 81 3.29 18.94 7.58
N LYS A 82 3.73 18.02 6.71
CA LYS A 82 3.72 18.18 5.26
C LYS A 82 2.51 17.47 4.65
N PRO A 83 1.99 17.97 3.52
CA PRO A 83 0.92 17.29 2.81
C PRO A 83 1.39 15.93 2.32
N THR A 84 0.54 14.91 2.45
CA THR A 84 0.81 13.57 1.95
C THR A 84 0.52 13.50 0.46
N LEU A 85 1.45 12.93 -0.32
CA LEU A 85 1.21 12.68 -1.74
C LEU A 85 0.19 11.55 -1.92
N LEU A 86 -0.87 11.82 -2.68
CA LEU A 86 -1.86 10.82 -3.02
C LEU A 86 -1.55 10.19 -4.38
N GLN A 87 -2.13 9.02 -4.65
CA GLN A 87 -1.90 8.28 -5.90
C GLN A 87 -2.14 9.11 -7.18
N PRO A 88 -3.21 9.93 -7.29
CA PRO A 88 -3.39 10.79 -8.46
C PRO A 88 -2.24 11.81 -8.62
N GLY A 89 -1.71 12.35 -7.52
CA GLY A 89 -0.54 13.24 -7.54
C GLY A 89 0.72 12.52 -7.99
N ALA A 90 0.96 11.30 -7.51
CA ALA A 90 2.09 10.47 -7.93
C ALA A 90 2.02 10.10 -9.43
N GLN A 91 0.83 9.83 -9.96
CA GLN A 91 0.61 9.60 -11.40
C GLN A 91 0.89 10.87 -12.21
N LEU A 92 0.48 12.04 -11.72
CA LEU A 92 0.77 13.32 -12.35
C LEU A 92 2.27 13.59 -12.42
N LEU A 93 3.00 13.36 -11.32
CA LEU A 93 4.46 13.43 -11.33
C LEU A 93 5.06 12.47 -12.34
N GLY A 94 4.58 11.23 -12.40
CA GLY A 94 4.99 10.27 -13.43
C GLY A 94 4.85 10.83 -14.84
N MET A 95 3.73 11.48 -15.17
CA MET A 95 3.53 12.11 -16.47
C MET A 95 4.50 13.28 -16.73
N VAL A 96 4.69 14.15 -15.73
CA VAL A 96 5.55 15.33 -15.85
C VAL A 96 7.02 14.95 -16.05
N PHE A 97 7.50 13.92 -15.35
CA PHE A 97 8.88 13.45 -15.43
C PHE A 97 9.10 12.38 -16.51
N GLY A 98 8.05 12.01 -17.27
CA GLY A 98 8.14 10.97 -18.30
C GLY A 98 8.48 9.60 -17.71
N LEU A 99 7.95 9.27 -16.54
CA LEU A 99 8.20 8.02 -15.83
C LEU A 99 7.04 7.03 -16.00
N ARG A 100 7.37 5.75 -16.19
CA ARG A 100 6.40 4.65 -16.27
C ARG A 100 6.70 3.61 -15.20
N ALA A 101 5.68 3.23 -14.45
CA ALA A 101 5.80 2.25 -13.39
C ALA A 101 5.48 0.84 -13.89
N THR A 102 6.31 -0.11 -13.51
CA THR A 102 6.05 -1.55 -13.53
C THR A 102 6.10 -2.08 -12.10
N PHE A 103 5.50 -3.25 -11.87
CA PHE A 103 5.38 -3.82 -10.53
C PHE A 103 5.76 -5.29 -10.53
N VAL A 104 6.62 -5.67 -9.59
CA VAL A 104 6.86 -7.06 -9.21
C VAL A 104 6.18 -7.29 -7.87
N GLN A 105 5.24 -8.22 -7.82
CA GLN A 105 4.45 -8.51 -6.63
C GLN A 105 4.73 -9.93 -6.14
N GLU A 106 4.95 -10.05 -4.84
CA GLU A 106 5.11 -11.31 -4.13
C GLU A 106 3.96 -11.43 -3.13
N VAL A 107 3.15 -12.47 -3.28
CA VAL A 107 2.02 -12.76 -2.39
C VAL A 107 2.34 -14.03 -1.60
N GLU A 108 2.31 -13.92 -0.27
CA GLU A 108 2.50 -15.02 0.67
C GLU A 108 1.15 -15.30 1.36
N TYR A 109 0.80 -16.59 1.47
CA TYR A 109 -0.36 -17.04 2.22
C TYR A 109 0.08 -17.70 3.52
N GLY A 110 -0.51 -17.25 4.63
CA GLY A 110 -0.25 -17.76 5.97
C GLY A 110 -1.39 -18.62 6.51
N ASP A 111 -1.23 -19.08 7.75
CA ASP A 111 -2.19 -19.91 8.48
C ASP A 111 -3.20 -19.09 9.31
N GLY A 112 -3.08 -17.76 9.32
CA GLY A 112 -3.90 -16.86 10.14
C GLY A 112 -3.54 -16.87 11.63
N VAL A 113 -2.63 -17.75 12.07
CA VAL A 113 -2.28 -17.97 13.49
C VAL A 113 -0.85 -17.55 13.77
N THR A 114 0.11 -18.10 13.04
CA THR A 114 1.54 -17.77 13.14
C THR A 114 1.98 -16.74 12.09
N ALA A 115 1.21 -16.61 11.00
CA ALA A 115 1.41 -15.62 9.96
C ALA A 115 0.06 -15.01 9.49
N PRO A 116 0.06 -13.80 8.92
CA PRO A 116 -1.14 -13.23 8.29
C PRO A 116 -1.64 -14.13 7.17
N ASP A 117 -2.96 -14.27 7.03
CA ASP A 117 -3.58 -15.05 5.96
C ASP A 117 -3.08 -14.65 4.58
N ILE A 118 -2.89 -13.34 4.37
CA ILE A 118 -2.36 -12.78 3.14
C ILE A 118 -1.37 -11.68 3.47
N ARG A 119 -0.18 -11.76 2.89
CA ARG A 119 0.82 -10.68 2.85
C ARG A 119 1.24 -10.46 1.40
N CYS A 120 1.26 -9.19 0.98
CA CYS A 120 1.81 -8.81 -0.31
C CYS A 120 2.99 -7.86 -0.11
N ARG A 121 4.10 -8.12 -0.79
CA ARG A 121 5.18 -7.15 -1.04
C ARG A 121 5.13 -6.75 -2.51
N SER A 122 5.30 -5.47 -2.78
CA SER A 122 5.34 -4.92 -4.13
C SER A 122 6.59 -4.07 -4.28
N LEU A 123 7.37 -4.40 -5.31
CA LEU A 123 8.45 -3.58 -5.84
C LEU A 123 7.90 -2.82 -7.05
N CYS A 124 7.95 -1.50 -7.00
CA CYS A 124 7.68 -0.62 -8.12
C CYS A 124 9.01 -0.23 -8.76
N GLU A 125 9.12 -0.39 -10.08
CA GLU A 125 10.26 0.07 -10.87
C GLU A 125 9.79 1.21 -11.76
N LEU A 126 10.52 2.33 -11.75
CA LEU A 126 10.23 3.51 -12.56
C LEU A 126 11.18 3.55 -13.75
N HIS A 127 10.63 3.37 -14.93
CA HIS A 127 11.34 3.46 -16.19
C HIS A 127 11.23 4.86 -16.79
N LEU A 128 12.33 5.35 -17.37
CA LEU A 128 12.32 6.60 -18.11
C LEU A 128 11.75 6.39 -19.53
N GLY A 129 10.74 7.17 -19.90
CA GLY A 129 10.05 7.11 -21.19
C GLY A 129 8.94 6.06 -21.20
N ASP A 130 9.31 4.82 -21.51
CA ASP A 130 8.41 3.66 -21.60
C ASP A 130 8.90 2.50 -20.72
N THR A 131 8.15 1.38 -20.68
CA THR A 131 8.46 0.22 -19.85
C THR A 131 9.70 -0.57 -20.27
N SER A 132 10.27 -0.28 -21.44
CA SER A 132 11.55 -0.83 -21.91
C SER A 132 12.74 0.10 -21.64
N GLY A 133 12.47 1.34 -21.21
CA GLY A 133 13.48 2.31 -20.82
C GLY A 133 14.27 1.89 -19.56
N PRO A 134 15.40 2.57 -19.28
CA PRO A 134 16.21 2.27 -18.11
C PRO A 134 15.42 2.54 -16.82
N ILE A 135 15.63 1.69 -15.81
CA ILE A 135 15.09 1.90 -14.47
C ILE A 135 15.88 3.01 -13.80
N VAL A 136 15.19 4.11 -13.47
CA VAL A 136 15.76 5.30 -12.82
C VAL A 136 15.35 5.44 -11.36
N GLY A 137 14.53 4.50 -10.85
CA GLY A 137 14.08 4.54 -9.47
C GLY A 137 13.26 3.34 -9.05
N THR A 138 13.24 3.07 -7.75
CA THR A 138 12.51 1.94 -7.18
C THR A 138 11.74 2.27 -5.91
N GLY A 139 10.63 1.55 -5.71
CA GLY A 139 9.63 1.69 -4.67
C GLY A 139 9.35 0.37 -3.97
N ASN A 140 9.48 0.28 -2.64
CA ASN A 140 8.98 -0.90 -1.92
C ASN A 140 7.70 -0.53 -1.16
N GLY A 141 6.71 -1.41 -1.23
CA GLY A 141 5.48 -1.34 -0.48
C GLY A 141 5.09 -2.73 0.02
N ALA A 142 4.45 -2.79 1.18
CA ALA A 142 3.93 -4.04 1.71
C ALA A 142 2.56 -3.80 2.34
N ALA A 143 1.72 -4.83 2.35
CA ALA A 143 0.47 -4.85 3.09
C ALA A 143 0.13 -6.26 3.54
N ASN A 144 -0.71 -6.40 4.58
CA ASN A 144 -1.18 -7.72 5.04
C ASN A 144 -2.53 -7.65 5.77
N THR A 145 -3.16 -8.81 5.97
CA THR A 145 -4.45 -8.95 6.65
C THR A 145 -4.40 -8.65 8.15
N TRP A 146 -3.21 -8.61 8.77
CA TRP A 146 -3.05 -8.24 10.18
C TRP A 146 -2.98 -6.73 10.45
N GLU A 147 -2.95 -5.89 9.42
CA GLU A 147 -3.13 -4.45 9.61
C GLU A 147 -4.48 -4.17 10.27
N ALA A 148 -4.53 -3.28 11.27
CA ALA A 148 -5.73 -3.07 12.09
C ALA A 148 -7.01 -2.81 11.27
N LYS A 149 -6.93 -2.05 10.18
CA LYS A 149 -8.04 -1.75 9.25
C LYS A 149 -8.56 -2.97 8.46
N HIS A 150 -7.77 -4.04 8.38
CA HIS A 150 -8.05 -5.26 7.64
C HIS A 150 -8.44 -6.39 8.59
N ARG A 151 -7.74 -6.45 9.74
CA ARG A 151 -7.95 -7.46 10.76
C ARG A 151 -9.23 -7.24 11.55
N TRP A 152 -9.55 -6.00 11.87
CA TRP A 152 -10.63 -5.69 12.81
C TRP A 152 -11.84 -5.10 12.09
N ARG A 153 -13.01 -5.66 12.37
CA ARG A 153 -14.32 -5.06 12.08
C ARG A 153 -14.95 -4.59 13.39
N ARG A 154 -15.82 -3.59 13.31
CA ARG A 154 -16.68 -3.28 14.46
C ARG A 154 -17.71 -4.39 14.61
N GLY A 155 -17.58 -5.17 15.67
CA GLY A 155 -18.62 -6.06 16.17
C GLY A 155 -19.76 -5.22 16.75
N ASP A 156 -20.95 -5.41 16.19
CA ASP A 156 -22.19 -4.86 16.70
C ASP A 156 -22.94 -5.90 17.54
N ARG A 157 -23.87 -5.43 18.38
CA ARG A 157 -24.74 -6.31 19.15
C ARG A 157 -25.69 -7.08 18.24
N ALA A 158 -25.82 -8.37 18.47
CA ALA A 158 -26.83 -9.24 17.89
C ALA A 158 -28.12 -9.19 18.71
N CYS A 159 -29.27 -9.32 18.05
CA CYS A 159 -30.55 -9.43 18.76
C CYS A 159 -30.69 -10.83 19.40
N PRO A 160 -30.97 -10.96 20.71
CA PRO A 160 -31.21 -12.26 21.33
C PRO A 160 -32.42 -13.03 20.77
N SER A 161 -33.40 -12.32 20.20
CA SER A 161 -34.63 -12.91 19.67
C SER A 161 -34.51 -13.38 18.22
N CYS A 162 -33.75 -12.69 17.37
CA CYS A 162 -33.65 -13.01 15.93
C CYS A 162 -32.24 -13.20 15.39
N GLY A 163 -31.19 -12.98 16.21
CA GLY A 163 -29.79 -13.21 15.84
C GLY A 163 -29.17 -12.15 14.94
N VAL A 164 -29.93 -11.15 14.46
CA VAL A 164 -29.40 -10.14 13.52
C VAL A 164 -28.41 -9.19 14.22
N GLU A 165 -27.16 -9.18 13.74
CA GLU A 165 -26.09 -8.27 14.16
C GLU A 165 -26.38 -6.83 13.68
N GLY A 166 -26.14 -5.82 14.54
CA GLY A 166 -26.26 -4.40 14.16
C GLY A 166 -27.68 -3.83 14.14
N ALA A 167 -28.70 -4.68 14.35
CA ALA A 167 -30.10 -4.27 14.43
C ALA A 167 -30.47 -3.70 15.81
N ILE A 168 -29.72 -4.01 16.88
CA ILE A 168 -29.98 -3.51 18.22
C ILE A 168 -29.55 -2.03 18.34
N ILE A 169 -30.52 -1.16 18.57
CA ILE A 169 -30.32 0.28 18.77
C ILE A 169 -30.81 0.70 20.15
N ARG A 170 -30.21 1.75 20.71
CA ARG A 170 -30.68 2.33 21.97
C ARG A 170 -31.85 3.27 21.69
N SER A 171 -33.02 3.00 22.28
CA SER A 171 -34.18 3.86 22.12
C SER A 171 -33.95 5.23 22.76
N LYS A 172 -34.38 6.29 22.06
CA LYS A 172 -34.35 7.68 22.56
C LYS A 172 -35.60 8.06 23.35
N TYR A 173 -36.68 7.28 23.24
CA TYR A 173 -37.99 7.58 23.80
C TYR A 173 -38.38 6.54 24.87
N GLY A 174 -39.12 6.95 25.90
CA GLY A 174 -39.54 6.07 27.01
C GLY A 174 -38.40 5.66 27.96
N ASN A 175 -38.39 4.41 28.43
CA ASN A 175 -37.46 3.86 29.44
C ASN A 175 -35.99 3.73 28.98
N LYS A 176 -35.60 4.31 27.84
CA LYS A 176 -34.22 4.27 27.28
C LYS A 176 -33.65 2.84 27.19
N GLY A 177 -34.52 1.88 26.86
CA GLY A 177 -34.18 0.48 26.62
C GLY A 177 -33.54 0.25 25.25
N TRP A 178 -33.33 -1.02 24.91
CA TRP A 178 -32.84 -1.45 23.61
C TRP A 178 -34.00 -1.88 22.73
N HIS A 179 -33.88 -1.64 21.42
CA HIS A 179 -34.91 -1.98 20.43
C HIS A 179 -34.24 -2.63 19.22
N CYS A 180 -34.82 -3.72 18.72
CA CYS A 180 -34.37 -4.39 17.50
C CYS A 180 -35.03 -3.73 16.28
N TYR A 181 -34.24 -3.01 15.47
CA TYR A 181 -34.77 -2.16 14.42
C TYR A 181 -35.09 -2.91 13.12
N ASP A 182 -36.38 -2.97 12.76
CA ASP A 182 -36.89 -3.72 11.61
C ASP A 182 -36.27 -3.31 10.27
N LYS A 183 -35.98 -2.02 10.07
CA LYS A 183 -35.37 -1.56 8.80
C LYS A 183 -33.93 -2.04 8.60
N LYS A 184 -33.28 -2.50 9.67
CA LYS A 184 -31.98 -3.19 9.62
C LYS A 184 -32.13 -4.72 9.57
N GLY A 185 -33.33 -5.23 9.29
CA GLY A 185 -33.64 -6.66 9.32
C GLY A 185 -33.99 -7.19 10.71
N GLY A 186 -34.21 -6.32 11.69
CA GLY A 186 -34.62 -6.70 13.05
C GLY A 186 -36.04 -7.26 13.16
N CYS A 187 -36.39 -7.76 14.35
CA CYS A 187 -37.69 -8.38 14.65
C CYS A 187 -38.65 -7.50 15.48
N GLY A 188 -38.28 -6.26 15.78
CA GLY A 188 -39.12 -5.31 16.53
C GLY A 188 -39.14 -5.51 18.04
N ALA A 189 -38.37 -6.48 18.56
CA ALA A 189 -38.31 -6.77 19.98
C ALA A 189 -37.72 -5.61 20.79
N ASP A 190 -38.36 -5.33 21.93
CA ASP A 190 -37.90 -4.37 22.93
C ASP A 190 -37.27 -5.08 24.12
N PHE A 191 -36.16 -4.55 24.61
CA PHE A 191 -35.43 -5.09 25.74
C PHE A 191 -35.15 -3.99 26.78
N VAL A 192 -35.04 -4.40 28.04
CA VAL A 192 -34.77 -3.48 29.14
C VAL A 192 -33.34 -2.96 29.08
N LYS A 193 -33.09 -1.76 29.64
CA LYS A 193 -31.77 -1.13 29.59
C LYS A 193 -30.65 -1.99 30.20
N SER A 194 -30.96 -2.74 31.26
CA SER A 194 -30.03 -3.60 31.99
C SER A 194 -30.11 -5.07 31.57
N ASP A 195 -30.61 -5.36 30.37
CA ASP A 195 -30.71 -6.73 29.87
C ASP A 195 -29.31 -7.34 29.69
N PRO A 196 -28.93 -8.37 30.49
CA PRO A 196 -27.60 -8.99 30.39
C PRO A 196 -27.36 -9.60 29.01
N GLN A 197 -28.42 -10.09 28.34
CA GLN A 197 -28.31 -10.71 27.01
C GLN A 197 -27.82 -9.73 25.94
N ILE A 198 -27.91 -8.42 26.19
CA ILE A 198 -27.45 -7.35 25.28
C ILE A 198 -26.21 -6.65 25.81
N MET A 199 -26.12 -6.45 27.12
CA MET A 199 -25.00 -5.75 27.76
C MET A 199 -23.71 -6.58 27.78
N ASP A 200 -23.83 -7.90 27.91
CA ASP A 200 -22.68 -8.80 28.02
C ASP A 200 -22.12 -9.21 26.65
N GLN A 201 -22.79 -8.85 25.55
CA GLN A 201 -22.28 -9.09 24.21
C GLN A 201 -21.01 -8.28 23.97
N HIS A 202 -20.02 -8.90 23.35
CA HIS A 202 -18.78 -8.24 22.97
C HIS A 202 -19.05 -7.18 21.89
N VAL A 203 -18.79 -5.93 22.22
CA VAL A 203 -18.88 -4.79 21.29
C VAL A 203 -17.51 -4.16 21.17
N GLY A 204 -17.07 -3.92 19.95
CA GLY A 204 -15.72 -3.40 19.70
C GLY A 204 -15.07 -4.10 18.52
N ASP A 205 -13.75 -4.20 18.53
CA ASP A 205 -12.99 -4.80 17.43
C ASP A 205 -13.11 -6.32 17.49
N VAL A 206 -13.75 -6.89 16.48
CA VAL A 206 -13.88 -8.34 16.27
C VAL A 206 -13.04 -8.69 15.06
N GLU A 207 -12.37 -9.85 15.12
CA GLU A 207 -11.54 -10.30 14.00
C GLU A 207 -12.41 -10.54 12.76
N ASN A 208 -11.88 -10.18 11.59
CA ASN A 208 -12.56 -10.37 10.33
C ASN A 208 -12.66 -11.87 10.02
N ALA A 209 -13.89 -12.35 9.84
CA ALA A 209 -14.17 -13.76 9.59
C ALA A 209 -13.69 -14.23 8.20
N ASN A 210 -13.59 -13.32 7.22
CA ASN A 210 -13.21 -13.64 5.84
C ASN A 210 -11.98 -12.81 5.41
N PRO A 211 -10.78 -13.14 5.91
CA PRO A 211 -9.56 -12.42 5.53
C PRO A 211 -9.23 -12.57 4.04
N HIS A 212 -9.67 -13.64 3.38
CA HIS A 212 -9.45 -13.88 1.95
C HIS A 212 -10.15 -12.88 1.03
N ASP A 213 -11.28 -12.30 1.43
CA ASP A 213 -11.96 -11.25 0.66
C ASP A 213 -11.11 -9.97 0.54
N LEU A 214 -10.06 -9.85 1.36
CA LEU A 214 -9.14 -8.72 1.37
C LEU A 214 -7.95 -8.87 0.43
N GLU A 215 -7.80 -9.99 -0.28
CA GLU A 215 -6.64 -10.26 -1.14
C GLU A 215 -6.32 -9.10 -2.09
N ASN A 216 -7.28 -8.73 -2.94
CA ASN A 216 -7.12 -7.63 -3.90
C ASN A 216 -6.88 -6.28 -3.20
N THR A 217 -7.46 -6.11 -2.00
CA THR A 217 -7.23 -4.89 -1.20
C THR A 217 -5.78 -4.83 -0.74
N VAL A 218 -5.23 -5.94 -0.22
CA VAL A 218 -3.85 -6.06 0.22
C VAL A 218 -2.89 -5.81 -0.94
N ILE A 219 -3.12 -6.44 -2.09
CA ILE A 219 -2.30 -6.25 -3.31
C ILE A 219 -2.29 -4.77 -3.75
N LYS A 220 -3.46 -4.16 -3.93
CA LYS A 220 -3.57 -2.76 -4.37
C LYS A 220 -2.98 -1.76 -3.37
N VAL A 221 -3.09 -2.05 -2.07
CA VAL A 221 -2.47 -1.20 -1.04
C VAL A 221 -0.95 -1.30 -1.08
N ALA A 222 -0.39 -2.51 -1.22
CA ALA A 222 1.04 -2.70 -1.35
C ALA A 222 1.59 -1.98 -2.59
N GLU A 223 0.92 -2.14 -3.74
CA GLU A 223 1.25 -1.47 -5.00
C GLU A 223 1.24 0.06 -4.86
N LYS A 224 0.16 0.62 -4.30
CA LYS A 224 0.03 2.06 -4.08
C LYS A 224 1.14 2.62 -3.19
N ARG A 225 1.49 1.91 -2.11
CA ARG A 225 2.61 2.29 -1.21
C ARG A 225 3.94 2.26 -1.95
N ALA A 226 4.19 1.22 -2.74
CA ALA A 226 5.39 1.10 -3.55
C ALA A 226 5.51 2.25 -4.56
N PHE A 227 4.44 2.52 -5.31
CA PHE A 227 4.39 3.54 -6.34
C PHE A 227 4.63 4.95 -5.81
N VAL A 228 3.91 5.36 -4.75
CA VAL A 228 4.07 6.69 -4.14
C VAL A 228 5.48 6.83 -3.58
N GLY A 229 5.99 5.80 -2.91
CA GLY A 229 7.35 5.79 -2.36
C GLY A 229 8.44 5.90 -3.43
N ALA A 230 8.26 5.22 -4.58
CA ALA A 230 9.16 5.35 -5.73
C ALA A 230 9.17 6.79 -6.25
N MET A 231 7.99 7.36 -6.49
CA MET A 231 7.85 8.71 -7.05
C MET A 231 8.50 9.76 -6.16
N LEU A 232 8.27 9.73 -4.85
CA LEU A 232 8.86 10.70 -3.91
C LEU A 232 10.39 10.69 -3.94
N ARG A 233 11.01 9.52 -4.03
CA ARG A 233 12.47 9.37 -4.08
C ARG A 233 13.04 9.78 -5.42
N THR A 234 12.46 9.31 -6.52
CA THR A 234 12.98 9.52 -7.88
C THR A 234 12.81 10.96 -8.34
N THR A 235 11.70 11.61 -7.97
CA THR A 235 11.41 13.00 -8.37
C THR A 235 11.92 14.04 -7.36
N ALA A 236 12.59 13.60 -6.29
CA ALA A 236 13.05 14.45 -5.18
C ALA A 236 11.93 15.31 -4.55
N SER A 237 10.69 14.82 -4.56
CA SER A 237 9.51 15.56 -4.10
C SER A 237 9.17 15.34 -2.61
N SER A 238 9.99 14.56 -1.89
CA SER A 238 9.87 14.36 -0.43
C SER A 238 10.11 15.61 0.42
N GLY A 239 10.73 16.65 -0.16
CA GLY A 239 10.81 17.98 0.46
C GLY A 239 9.44 18.64 0.58
N THR A 240 8.61 18.47 -0.46
CA THR A 240 7.29 19.10 -0.62
C THR A 240 6.16 18.23 -0.05
N PHE A 241 6.27 16.91 -0.20
CA PHE A 241 5.27 15.95 0.24
C PHE A 241 5.84 14.93 1.23
N THR A 242 4.95 14.29 1.99
CA THR A 242 5.25 13.08 2.78
C THR A 242 4.68 11.85 2.10
#